data_AF-A0A1X4ITL2-F1
#
_entry.id   AF-A0A1X4ITL2-F1
#
_cell.length_a   1.000
_cell.length_b   1.000
_cell.length_c   1.000
_cell.angle_alpha   90.00
_cell.angle_beta   90.00
_cell.angle_gamma   90.00
#
_symmetry.space_group_name_H-M   'P 1'
#
loop_
_entity.id
_entity.type
_entity.pdbx_description
1 polymer ?
#
loop_
_entity_poly.entity_id
_entity_poly.type
_entity_poly.pdbx_seq_one_letter_code
_entity_poly.pdbx_strand_id
1 'polypeptide(L)'
;MSITTERSFNAETATFTVALPAVIAIEAKDFKENESGLEYIGTGRQQMGDGGMIAQFKDALTGQVLAVTDASMKCLVVQHAPISPSCANETNPVAGEGACGFVVTDIPVDWTSPDFDDSDWPAATLHSAADVGPKDGYDDITWDSAAELVWGESLTQDNTLLCRLTVSE
;
A
#
# COMPACT_ATOMS: atom_id res chain seq x y z
N MET A 1 -1.40 13.37 -8.24
CA MET A 1 -0.62 13.02 -9.45
C MET A 1 -1.05 11.63 -9.86
N SER A 2 -1.38 11.41 -11.14
CA SER A 2 -1.69 10.08 -11.69
C SER A 2 -0.40 9.28 -11.88
N ILE A 3 -0.37 8.03 -11.43
CA ILE A 3 0.72 7.10 -11.73
C ILE A 3 0.62 6.76 -13.23
N THR A 4 1.63 7.10 -14.03
CA THR A 4 1.63 6.86 -15.49
C THR A 4 2.56 5.73 -15.91
N THR A 5 3.11 4.99 -14.95
CA THR A 5 4.04 3.89 -15.19
C THR A 5 3.49 2.65 -14.50
N GLU A 6 3.06 1.68 -15.30
CA GLU A 6 2.65 0.36 -14.86
C GLU A 6 3.90 -0.48 -14.61
N ARG A 7 4.00 -1.04 -13.41
CA ARG A 7 4.96 -2.09 -13.07
C ARG A 7 4.21 -3.11 -12.21
N SER A 8 4.24 -4.38 -12.62
CA SER A 8 3.90 -5.48 -11.72
C SER A 8 4.76 -5.40 -10.45
N PHE A 9 4.31 -6.05 -9.37
CA PHE A 9 5.00 -6.12 -8.08
C PHE A 9 6.53 -6.07 -8.23
N ASN A 10 7.13 -4.94 -7.87
CA ASN A 10 8.55 -4.65 -8.10
C ASN A 10 9.30 -4.56 -6.77
N ALA A 11 10.62 -4.70 -6.83
CA ALA A 11 11.50 -4.41 -5.71
C ALA A 11 12.34 -3.16 -6.02
N GLU A 12 12.47 -2.30 -5.01
CA GLU A 12 13.33 -1.12 -5.05
C GLU A 12 14.15 -1.10 -3.76
N THR A 13 15.38 -0.59 -3.82
CA THR A 13 16.25 -0.41 -2.65
C THR A 13 16.87 0.97 -2.69
N ALA A 14 16.79 1.68 -1.56
CA ALA A 14 17.39 2.99 -1.38
C ALA A 14 18.15 3.04 -0.05
N THR A 15 19.22 3.84 -0.03
CA THR A 15 19.99 4.12 1.19
C THR A 15 19.89 5.61 1.49
N PHE A 16 19.59 5.93 2.75
CA PHE A 16 19.51 7.31 3.25
C PHE A 16 20.09 7.39 4.66
N THR A 17 20.36 8.61 5.12
CA THR A 17 20.84 8.88 6.50
C THR A 17 19.72 9.49 7.32
N VAL A 18 19.50 8.97 8.52
CA VAL A 18 18.52 9.48 9.48
C VAL A 18 19.05 9.31 10.91
N ALA A 19 18.60 10.14 11.84
CA ALA A 19 18.84 9.94 13.27
C ALA A 19 17.73 9.07 13.86
N LEU A 20 18.08 8.14 14.75
CA LEU A 20 17.12 7.28 15.44
C LEU A 20 16.75 7.88 16.83
N PRO A 21 15.53 7.63 17.34
CA PRO A 21 14.42 6.95 16.66
C PRO A 21 13.89 7.78 15.48
N ALA A 22 13.37 7.09 14.46
CA ALA A 22 12.81 7.71 13.26
C ALA A 22 11.44 7.14 12.94
N VAL A 23 10.58 7.94 12.33
CA VAL A 23 9.32 7.45 11.75
C VAL A 23 9.50 7.28 10.24
N ILE A 24 9.13 6.11 9.73
CA ILE A 24 8.97 5.90 8.30
C ILE A 24 7.49 6.05 7.96
N ALA A 25 7.19 7.03 7.11
CA ALA A 25 5.86 7.31 6.59
C ALA A 25 5.81 6.89 5.12
N ILE A 26 4.88 6.00 4.76
CA ILE A 26 4.74 5.43 3.43
C ILE A 26 3.34 5.74 2.89
N GLU A 27 3.26 6.43 1.74
CA GLU A 27 2.03 6.54 0.97
C GLU A 27 2.07 5.43 -0.09
N ALA A 28 1.35 4.32 0.18
CA ALA A 28 1.30 3.18 -0.71
C ALA A 28 0.08 3.29 -1.64
N LYS A 29 0.29 3.04 -2.94
CA LYS A 29 -0.74 3.18 -3.98
C LYS A 29 -0.76 1.96 -4.86
N ASP A 30 -1.92 1.32 -4.90
CA ASP A 30 -2.24 0.39 -5.96
C ASP A 30 -2.56 1.16 -7.25
N PHE A 31 -2.34 0.55 -8.40
CA PHE A 31 -2.67 1.18 -9.66
C PHE A 31 -4.19 1.25 -9.84
N LYS A 32 -4.65 2.41 -10.28
CA LYS A 32 -6.04 2.63 -10.70
C LYS A 32 -6.03 3.65 -11.82
N GLU A 33 -6.83 3.40 -12.85
CA GLU A 33 -6.93 4.32 -14.00
C GLU A 33 -7.67 5.61 -13.61
N ASN A 34 -8.63 5.50 -12.69
CA ASN A 34 -9.33 6.63 -12.08
C ASN A 34 -9.91 6.26 -10.69
N GLU A 35 -10.73 7.14 -10.11
CA GLU A 35 -11.29 6.96 -8.76
C GLU A 35 -12.30 5.81 -8.61
N SER A 36 -12.69 5.13 -9.70
CA SER A 36 -13.47 3.89 -9.59
C SER A 36 -12.68 2.73 -8.97
N GLY A 37 -11.35 2.86 -8.86
CA GLY A 37 -10.47 1.77 -8.40
C GLY A 37 -10.23 0.70 -9.48
N LEU A 38 -10.75 0.90 -10.69
CA LEU A 38 -10.52 -0.05 -11.79
C LEU A 38 -9.23 0.24 -12.56
N GLU A 39 -8.66 -0.83 -13.06
CA GLU A 39 -7.56 -0.85 -14.02
C GLU A 39 -8.08 -1.16 -15.43
N TYR A 40 -7.42 -0.63 -16.46
CA TYR A 40 -7.65 -0.97 -17.87
C TYR A 40 -9.10 -0.84 -18.33
N ILE A 41 -9.74 0.28 -17.96
CA ILE A 41 -11.17 0.53 -18.17
C ILE A 41 -11.52 0.42 -19.66
N GLY A 42 -12.61 -0.31 -19.96
CA GLY A 42 -13.09 -0.51 -21.33
C GLY A 42 -12.29 -1.51 -22.16
N THR A 43 -11.28 -2.17 -21.57
CA THR A 43 -10.53 -3.25 -22.23
C THR A 43 -10.99 -4.64 -21.76
N GLY A 44 -10.55 -5.71 -22.43
CA GLY A 44 -10.78 -7.09 -21.97
C GLY A 44 -10.00 -7.49 -20.72
N ARG A 45 -9.24 -6.57 -20.11
CA ARG A 45 -8.48 -6.76 -18.87
C ARG A 45 -9.03 -5.92 -17.71
N GLN A 46 -10.20 -5.30 -17.89
CA GLN A 46 -10.82 -4.50 -16.84
C GLN A 46 -10.97 -5.31 -15.54
N GLN A 47 -10.37 -4.81 -14.47
CA GLN A 47 -10.32 -5.51 -13.19
C GLN A 47 -10.15 -4.52 -12.04
N MET A 48 -10.35 -5.01 -10.82
CA MET A 48 -9.87 -4.34 -9.61
C MET A 48 -8.39 -4.67 -9.41
N GLY A 49 -7.68 -3.84 -8.66
CA GLY A 49 -6.25 -4.03 -8.42
C GLY A 49 -5.92 -5.20 -7.48
N ASP A 50 -4.63 -5.32 -7.16
CA ASP A 50 -4.02 -6.39 -6.39
C ASP A 50 -2.95 -5.85 -5.42
N GLY A 51 -3.26 -4.72 -4.78
CA GLY A 51 -2.40 -4.01 -3.86
C GLY A 51 -1.78 -4.90 -2.77
N GLY A 52 -0.65 -4.46 -2.23
CA GLY A 52 0.10 -5.14 -1.19
C GLY A 52 1.50 -4.57 -1.07
N MET A 53 2.08 -4.61 0.12
CA MET A 53 3.41 -4.07 0.36
C MET A 53 4.18 -4.92 1.38
N ILE A 54 5.48 -5.06 1.17
CA ILE A 54 6.42 -5.58 2.16
C ILE A 54 7.68 -4.72 2.13
N ALA A 55 8.24 -4.40 3.30
CA ALA A 55 9.48 -3.66 3.40
C ALA A 55 10.33 -4.12 4.60
N GLN A 56 11.64 -3.95 4.47
CA GLN A 56 12.60 -4.13 5.57
C GLN A 56 13.59 -2.97 5.58
N PHE A 57 13.89 -2.47 6.77
CA PHE A 57 14.79 -1.35 7.01
C PHE A 57 16.02 -1.88 7.72
N LYS A 58 17.19 -1.65 7.12
CA LYS A 58 18.46 -2.20 7.60
C LYS A 58 19.47 -1.08 7.81
N ASP A 59 20.27 -1.20 8.86
CA ASP A 59 21.47 -0.40 9.00
C ASP A 59 22.42 -0.76 7.84
N ALA A 60 22.77 0.22 7.02
CA ALA A 60 23.51 -0.01 5.78
C ALA A 60 24.98 -0.42 6.03
N LEU A 61 25.54 -0.17 7.22
CA LEU A 61 26.92 -0.49 7.56
C LEU A 61 27.07 -1.90 8.12
N THR A 62 26.13 -2.30 9.00
CA THR A 62 26.17 -3.55 9.75
C THR A 62 25.28 -4.63 9.13
N GLY A 63 24.28 -4.25 8.34
CA GLY A 63 23.26 -5.14 7.80
C GLY A 63 22.22 -5.58 8.84
N GLN A 64 22.22 -5.01 10.05
CA GLN A 64 21.22 -5.27 11.07
C GLN A 64 19.84 -4.82 10.59
N VAL A 65 18.83 -5.66 10.78
CA VAL A 65 17.43 -5.29 10.54
C VAL A 65 16.95 -4.44 11.71
N LEU A 66 16.49 -3.23 11.42
CA LEU A 66 16.03 -2.24 12.40
C LEU A 66 14.50 -2.22 12.51
N ALA A 67 13.81 -2.48 11.41
CA ALA A 67 12.36 -2.62 11.36
C ALA A 67 11.92 -3.38 10.11
N VAL A 68 10.70 -3.90 10.14
CA VAL A 68 10.04 -4.57 9.02
C VAL A 68 8.58 -4.11 8.96
N THR A 69 7.91 -4.35 7.83
CA THR A 69 6.45 -4.30 7.79
C THR A 69 5.88 -5.50 8.53
N ASP A 70 5.01 -5.23 9.51
CA ASP A 70 4.29 -6.23 10.29
C ASP A 70 2.99 -5.60 10.85
N ALA A 71 2.25 -6.35 11.67
CA ALA A 71 0.99 -5.91 12.28
C ALA A 71 1.14 -4.76 13.31
N SER A 72 2.36 -4.35 13.67
CA SER A 72 2.59 -3.19 14.53
C SER A 72 2.50 -1.86 13.77
N MET A 73 2.66 -1.90 12.44
CA MET A 73 2.50 -0.75 11.56
C MET A 73 1.06 -0.22 11.62
N LYS A 74 0.92 1.11 11.60
CA LYS A 74 -0.39 1.77 11.50
C LYS A 74 -0.68 2.13 10.05
N CYS A 75 -1.87 1.83 9.54
CA CYS A 75 -2.22 2.07 8.14
C CYS A 75 -3.64 2.63 8.00
N LEU A 76 -3.77 3.87 7.52
CA LEU A 76 -5.04 4.50 7.18
C LEU A 76 -5.34 4.35 5.69
N VAL A 77 -6.47 3.72 5.35
CA VAL A 77 -7.00 3.72 3.98
C VAL A 77 -7.57 5.11 3.68
N VAL A 78 -7.01 5.78 2.68
CA VAL A 78 -7.46 7.11 2.22
C VAL A 78 -8.16 7.07 0.88
N GLN A 79 -8.11 5.94 0.18
CA GLN A 79 -9.00 5.70 -0.95
C GLN A 79 -9.42 4.24 -1.01
N HIS A 80 -10.74 4.04 -0.99
CA HIS A 80 -11.40 2.74 -1.12
C HIS A 80 -12.37 2.77 -2.30
N ALA A 81 -12.14 1.92 -3.31
CA ALA A 81 -12.96 1.83 -4.50
C ALA A 81 -12.70 0.51 -5.24
N PRO A 82 -13.68 -0.02 -5.99
CA PRO A 82 -15.08 0.41 -6.03
C PRO A 82 -15.79 0.02 -4.72
N ILE A 83 -16.92 0.66 -4.37
CA ILE A 83 -17.75 0.22 -3.23
C ILE A 83 -18.41 -1.15 -3.49
N SER A 84 -18.43 -1.61 -4.74
CA SER A 84 -18.89 -2.94 -5.11
C SER A 84 -18.03 -3.57 -6.20
N PRO A 85 -17.59 -4.83 -6.02
CA PRO A 85 -16.84 -5.57 -7.03
C PRO A 85 -17.54 -5.72 -8.39
N SER A 86 -18.87 -5.56 -8.45
CA SER A 86 -19.58 -5.62 -9.72
C SER A 86 -19.23 -4.50 -10.68
N CYS A 87 -18.61 -3.41 -10.20
CA CYS A 87 -18.10 -2.31 -11.04
C CYS A 87 -17.16 -2.84 -12.15
N ALA A 88 -16.32 -3.84 -11.85
CA ALA A 88 -15.41 -4.45 -12.83
C ALA A 88 -16.15 -5.10 -14.01
N ASN A 89 -17.44 -5.41 -13.89
CA ASN A 89 -18.26 -5.99 -14.96
C ASN A 89 -19.07 -4.93 -15.73
N GLU A 90 -19.02 -3.66 -15.34
CA GLU A 90 -19.73 -2.61 -16.07
C GLU A 90 -19.09 -2.36 -17.43
N THR A 91 -19.91 -2.19 -18.47
CA THR A 91 -19.41 -1.91 -19.82
C THR A 91 -18.83 -0.50 -19.95
N ASN A 92 -19.39 0.45 -19.20
CA ASN A 92 -18.96 1.84 -19.16
C ASN A 92 -18.91 2.31 -17.69
N PRO A 93 -17.94 1.84 -16.90
CA PRO A 93 -17.87 2.21 -15.50
C PRO A 93 -17.58 3.71 -15.35
N VAL A 94 -18.35 4.38 -14.51
CA VAL A 94 -18.16 5.81 -14.19
C VAL A 94 -17.85 5.94 -12.72
N ALA A 95 -16.67 6.49 -12.40
CA ALA A 95 -16.27 6.71 -11.01
C ALA A 95 -17.29 7.57 -10.27
N GLY A 96 -17.75 7.09 -9.12
CA GLY A 96 -18.77 7.75 -8.30
C GLY A 96 -20.22 7.34 -8.61
N GLU A 97 -20.46 6.53 -9.64
CA GLU A 97 -21.81 6.08 -10.03
C GLU A 97 -22.01 4.58 -9.74
N GLY A 98 -23.21 4.21 -9.26
CA GLY A 98 -23.60 2.82 -9.12
C GLY A 98 -22.63 1.97 -8.30
N ALA A 99 -22.16 0.86 -8.89
CA ALA A 99 -21.19 -0.03 -8.25
C ALA A 99 -19.79 0.62 -8.13
N CYS A 100 -19.49 1.58 -9.01
CA CYS A 100 -18.21 2.26 -9.13
C CYS A 100 -18.07 3.49 -8.21
N GLY A 101 -18.91 3.59 -7.18
CA GLY A 101 -18.72 4.54 -6.09
C GLY A 101 -17.40 4.31 -5.36
N PHE A 102 -16.95 5.32 -4.60
CA PHE A 102 -15.71 5.27 -3.84
C PHE A 102 -15.83 6.05 -2.54
N VAL A 103 -14.94 5.76 -1.59
CA VAL A 103 -14.75 6.50 -0.35
C VAL A 103 -13.36 7.09 -0.36
N VAL A 104 -13.27 8.40 -0.11
CA VAL A 104 -11.99 9.11 0.07
C VAL A 104 -11.97 9.69 1.46
N THR A 105 -10.89 9.40 2.19
CA THR A 105 -10.61 10.02 3.50
C THR A 105 -9.62 11.14 3.29
N ASP A 106 -9.85 12.30 3.90
CA ASP A 106 -8.91 13.41 3.84
C ASP A 106 -7.56 13.00 4.46
N ILE A 107 -6.48 13.27 3.73
CA ILE A 107 -5.11 13.04 4.20
C ILE A 107 -4.82 14.03 5.35
N PRO A 108 -4.51 13.57 6.57
CA PRO A 108 -4.22 14.47 7.67
C PRO A 108 -3.02 15.36 7.37
N VAL A 109 -3.11 16.63 7.76
CA VAL A 109 -1.97 17.55 7.67
C VAL A 109 -0.84 17.03 8.56
N ASP A 110 0.40 17.16 8.09
CA ASP A 110 1.61 16.74 8.80
C ASP A 110 1.65 15.26 9.21
N TRP A 111 0.88 14.38 8.55
CA TRP A 111 0.87 12.94 8.82
C TRP A 111 2.22 12.25 8.64
N THR A 112 3.21 12.89 8.01
CA THR A 112 4.60 12.38 7.89
C THR A 112 5.52 12.87 9.02
N SER A 113 5.05 13.78 9.88
CA SER A 113 5.81 14.30 11.00
C SER A 113 6.10 13.20 12.03
N PRO A 114 7.31 13.16 12.64
CA PRO A 114 7.59 12.27 13.76
C PRO A 114 6.64 12.45 14.95
N ASP A 115 6.13 13.67 15.17
CA ASP A 115 5.27 14.02 16.30
C ASP A 115 3.76 13.82 16.02
N PHE A 116 3.40 13.33 14.83
CA PHE A 116 2.00 13.07 14.49
C PHE A 116 1.43 11.91 15.31
N ASP A 117 0.25 12.12 15.89
CA ASP A 117 -0.49 11.12 16.66
C ASP A 117 -1.32 10.23 15.73
N ASP A 118 -0.84 9.01 15.49
CA ASP A 118 -1.50 7.98 14.70
C ASP A 118 -2.22 6.94 15.57
N SER A 119 -2.48 7.23 16.85
CA SER A 119 -3.10 6.27 17.77
C SER A 119 -4.49 5.81 17.34
N ASP A 120 -5.23 6.66 16.64
CA ASP A 120 -6.55 6.35 16.06
C ASP A 120 -6.48 5.55 14.74
N TRP A 121 -5.29 5.39 14.15
CA TRP A 121 -5.15 4.60 12.92
C TRP A 121 -5.21 3.10 13.24
N PRO A 122 -5.88 2.30 12.39
CA PRO A 122 -5.90 0.86 12.58
C PRO A 122 -4.50 0.27 12.34
N ALA A 123 -4.26 -0.89 12.94
CA ALA A 123 -3.10 -1.70 12.59
C ALA A 123 -3.20 -2.17 11.13
N ALA A 124 -2.05 -2.37 10.49
CA ALA A 124 -2.01 -2.95 9.15
C ALA A 124 -2.57 -4.37 9.14
N THR A 125 -3.24 -4.76 8.05
CA THR A 125 -3.74 -6.12 7.88
C THR A 125 -2.66 -6.97 7.25
N LEU A 126 -2.42 -8.16 7.83
CA LEU A 126 -1.48 -9.14 7.31
C LEU A 126 -2.13 -9.95 6.20
N HIS A 127 -1.38 -10.16 5.11
CA HIS A 127 -1.79 -10.98 3.97
C HIS A 127 -0.75 -12.04 3.68
N SER A 128 -1.18 -13.20 3.18
CA SER A 128 -0.21 -14.21 2.75
C SER A 128 0.35 -13.87 1.37
N ALA A 129 1.54 -14.41 1.05
CA ALA A 129 2.07 -14.32 -0.31
C ALA A 129 1.14 -14.98 -1.35
N ALA A 130 0.31 -15.94 -0.95
CA ALA A 130 -0.68 -16.53 -1.85
C ALA A 130 -1.85 -15.59 -2.15
N ASP A 131 -2.24 -14.75 -1.19
CA ASP A 131 -3.33 -13.78 -1.35
C ASP A 131 -2.88 -12.57 -2.18
N VAL A 132 -1.68 -12.05 -1.90
CA VAL A 132 -1.09 -10.93 -2.65
C VAL A 132 -0.63 -11.37 -4.04
N GLY A 133 -0.11 -12.59 -4.17
CA GLY A 133 0.47 -13.10 -5.42
C GLY A 133 1.63 -12.25 -5.95
N PRO A 134 2.62 -11.85 -5.10
CA PRO A 134 3.73 -11.02 -5.55
C PRO A 134 4.56 -11.77 -6.58
N LYS A 135 5.21 -11.03 -7.48
CA LYS A 135 5.97 -11.56 -8.62
C LYS A 135 7.33 -10.88 -8.69
N ASP A 136 8.19 -11.43 -9.54
CA ASP A 136 9.45 -10.83 -9.98
C ASP A 136 10.31 -10.33 -8.82
N GLY A 137 10.35 -9.01 -8.59
CA GLY A 137 11.27 -8.39 -7.64
C GLY A 137 11.09 -8.84 -6.19
N TYR A 138 9.91 -9.35 -5.81
CA TYR A 138 9.72 -9.95 -4.48
C TYR A 138 10.68 -11.11 -4.22
N ASP A 139 10.92 -11.96 -5.23
CA ASP A 139 11.79 -13.14 -5.12
C ASP A 139 13.28 -12.78 -5.17
N ASP A 140 13.63 -11.57 -5.61
CA ASP A 140 15.01 -11.07 -5.65
C ASP A 140 15.52 -10.60 -4.27
N ILE A 141 14.61 -10.38 -3.31
CA ILE A 141 14.94 -9.91 -1.97
C ILE A 141 14.96 -11.07 -0.99
N THR A 142 16.07 -11.20 -0.25
CA THR A 142 16.09 -12.05 0.95
C THR A 142 15.44 -11.29 2.10
N TRP A 143 14.15 -11.57 2.30
CA TRP A 143 13.36 -11.00 3.38
C TRP A 143 13.79 -11.54 4.75
N ASP A 144 13.82 -10.65 5.75
CA ASP A 144 13.85 -11.09 7.14
C ASP A 144 12.63 -11.96 7.44
N SER A 145 12.78 -13.02 8.23
CA SER A 145 11.69 -13.93 8.57
C SER A 145 10.54 -13.26 9.33
N ALA A 146 10.78 -12.09 9.93
CA ALA A 146 9.75 -11.29 10.59
C ALA A 146 9.02 -10.32 9.65
N ALA A 147 9.50 -10.13 8.41
CA ALA A 147 8.84 -9.24 7.46
C ALA A 147 7.56 -9.90 6.92
N GLU A 148 6.45 -9.18 7.01
CA GLU A 148 5.14 -9.63 6.57
C GLU A 148 4.60 -8.72 5.46
N LEU A 149 3.79 -9.30 4.57
CA LEU A 149 3.03 -8.54 3.59
C LEU A 149 1.86 -7.85 4.30
N VAL A 150 1.78 -6.53 4.14
CA VAL A 150 0.80 -5.67 4.78
C VAL A 150 0.02 -4.87 3.75
N TRP A 151 -1.26 -4.66 4.05
CA TRP A 151 -2.14 -3.76 3.30
C TRP A 151 -3.34 -3.30 4.16
N GLY A 152 -4.35 -2.74 3.51
CA GLY A 152 -5.68 -2.57 4.08
C GLY A 152 -6.41 -3.90 4.19
N GLU A 153 -7.68 -3.87 4.62
CA GLU A 153 -8.48 -5.09 4.73
C GLU A 153 -8.74 -5.73 3.35
N SER A 154 -8.84 -4.92 2.29
CA SER A 154 -9.08 -5.39 0.93
C SER A 154 -7.90 -5.09 0.01
N LEU A 155 -7.20 -6.15 -0.42
CA LEU A 155 -6.15 -6.08 -1.45
C LEU A 155 -6.66 -5.50 -2.78
N THR A 156 -7.95 -5.63 -3.04
CA THR A 156 -8.55 -5.27 -4.35
C THR A 156 -9.34 -3.97 -4.34
N GLN A 157 -9.68 -3.43 -3.16
CA GLN A 157 -10.51 -2.23 -3.06
C GLN A 157 -9.84 -1.09 -2.28
N ASP A 158 -8.84 -1.37 -1.45
CA ASP A 158 -8.09 -0.31 -0.78
C ASP A 158 -6.95 0.13 -1.70
N ASN A 159 -7.14 1.19 -2.50
CA ASN A 159 -6.17 1.56 -3.53
C ASN A 159 -5.12 2.58 -3.04
N THR A 160 -5.32 3.23 -1.89
CA THR A 160 -4.33 4.15 -1.33
C THR A 160 -4.33 4.10 0.18
N LEU A 161 -3.16 3.85 0.75
CA LEU A 161 -2.92 3.79 2.18
C LEU A 161 -1.84 4.78 2.59
N LEU A 162 -2.02 5.36 3.77
CA LEU A 162 -0.97 6.04 4.52
C LEU A 162 -0.54 5.13 5.64
N CYS A 163 0.72 4.74 5.69
CA CYS A 163 1.22 3.84 6.72
C CYS A 163 2.41 4.42 7.46
N ARG A 164 2.51 4.14 8.75
CA ARG A 164 3.55 4.64 9.66
C ARG A 164 4.12 3.50 10.50
N LEU A 165 5.45 3.48 10.61
CA LEU A 165 6.19 2.65 11.57
C LEU A 165 7.32 3.43 12.23
N THR A 166 7.68 3.05 13.45
CA THR A 166 8.83 3.62 14.17
C THR A 166 10.02 2.68 14.06
N VAL A 167 11.15 3.22 13.64
CA VAL A 167 12.46 2.56 13.67
C VAL A 167 13.17 3.00 14.95
N SER A 168 13.45 2.04 15.81
CA SER A 168 14.10 2.27 17.11
C SER A 168 15.61 2.01 17.02
N GLU A 169 16.35 2.40 18.07
CA GLU A 169 17.79 2.08 18.25
C GLU A 169 18.06 0.57 18.40
#